data_AF-A0A0S4XN94-F1
#
_entry.id   AF-A0A0S4XN94-F1
#
_cell.length_a   1.000
_cell.length_b   1.000
_cell.length_c   1.000
_cell.angle_alpha   90.00
_cell.angle_beta   90.00
_cell.angle_gamma   90.00
#
_symmetry.space_group_name_H-M   'P 1'
#
loop_
_entity.id
_entity.type
_entity.pdbx_description
1 polymer ?
#
loop_
_entity_poly.entity_id
_entity_poly.type
_entity_poly.pdbx_seq_one_letter_code
_entity_poly.pdbx_strand_id
1 'polypeptide(L)' 'MSDYISVDGDRLDTIVYAKYGTLEPIMIVIEANSHILDRSTLSAGVIIKLPEWSAPIKKEEAKTLWN' A
#
# COMPACT_ATOMS: atom_id res chain seq x y z
N MET A 1 2.12 12.29 -4.52
CA MET A 1 0.86 11.48 -4.50
C MET A 1 0.72 10.79 -5.85
N SER A 2 0.47 9.47 -5.89
CA SER A 2 0.26 8.73 -7.14
C SER A 2 -1.17 8.20 -7.20
N ASP A 3 -1.81 8.34 -8.36
CA ASP A 3 -3.12 7.76 -8.62
C ASP A 3 -2.96 6.44 -9.38
N TYR A 4 -3.70 5.42 -8.97
CA TYR A 4 -3.74 4.12 -9.65
C TYR A 4 -5.16 3.83 -10.11
N ILE A 5 -5.32 3.42 -11.37
CA ILE A 5 -6.61 3.00 -11.93
C ILE A 5 -6.69 1.49 -11.77
N SER A 6 -7.60 1.04 -10.92
CA SER A 6 -7.84 -0.39 -10.70
C SER A 6 -8.41 -1.08 -11.94
N VAL A 7 -8.06 -2.35 -12.11
CA VAL A 7 -8.70 -3.25 -13.07
C VAL A 7 -9.73 -4.14 -12.36
N ASP A 8 -10.61 -4.76 -13.13
CA ASP A 8 -11.68 -5.59 -12.55
C ASP A 8 -11.10 -6.78 -11.80
N GLY A 9 -11.49 -6.94 -10.53
CA GLY A 9 -10.98 -7.98 -9.65
C GLY A 9 -9.69 -7.61 -8.91
N ASP A 10 -9.20 -6.38 -9.06
CA ASP A 10 -8.07 -5.90 -8.28
C ASP A 10 -8.37 -5.90 -6.78
N ARG A 11 -7.32 -6.15 -6.02
CA ARG A 11 -7.34 -6.08 -4.55
C ARG A 11 -6.38 -5.02 -4.04
N LEU A 12 -6.81 -4.33 -3.00
CA LEU A 12 -6.04 -3.23 -2.42
C LEU A 12 -4.70 -3.69 -1.86
N ASP A 13 -4.66 -4.86 -1.22
CA ASP A 13 -3.44 -5.47 -0.68
C ASP A 13 -2.35 -5.64 -1.75
N THR A 14 -2.73 -6.13 -2.94
CA THR A 14 -1.83 -6.39 -4.06
C THR A 14 -1.27 -5.09 -4.61
N ILE A 15 -2.09 -4.06 -4.74
CA ILE A 15 -1.70 -2.73 -5.25
C ILE A 15 -0.75 -2.05 -4.25
N VAL A 16 -1.07 -2.11 -2.96
CA VAL A 16 -0.23 -1.57 -1.89
C VAL A 16 1.11 -2.26 -1.87
N TYR A 17 1.14 -3.59 -1.93
CA TYR A 17 2.39 -4.35 -1.98
C TYR A 17 3.20 -4.04 -3.24
N ALA A 18 2.56 -3.94 -4.41
CA ALA A 18 3.23 -3.59 -5.66
C ALA A 18 3.83 -2.17 -5.64
N LYS A 19 3.20 -1.22 -4.95
CA LYS A 19 3.67 0.18 -4.88
C LYS A 19 4.75 0.38 -3.82
N TYR A 20 4.58 -0.15 -2.62
CA TYR A 20 5.43 0.14 -1.46
C TYR A 20 6.36 -1.02 -1.09
N GLY A 21 6.19 -2.21 -1.67
CA GLY A 21 6.93 -3.43 -1.32
C GLY A 21 6.54 -4.03 0.03
N THR A 22 5.52 -3.48 0.70
CA THR A 22 5.05 -3.88 2.04
C THR A 22 3.58 -3.50 2.22
N LEU A 23 2.92 -4.15 3.18
CA LEU A 23 1.53 -3.88 3.57
C LEU A 23 1.42 -2.94 4.77
N GLU A 24 2.52 -2.48 5.35
CA GLU A 24 2.51 -1.50 6.46
C GLU A 24 1.66 -0.24 6.18
N PRO A 25 1.68 0.38 4.98
CA PRO A 25 0.85 1.55 4.70
C PRO A 25 -0.64 1.25 4.43
N ILE A 26 -1.09 -0.01 4.51
CA ILE A 26 -2.44 -0.38 4.08
C ILE A 26 -3.52 0.41 4.81
N MET A 27 -3.35 0.71 6.11
CA MET A 27 -4.31 1.50 6.87
C MET A 27 -4.42 2.95 6.36
N ILE A 28 -3.30 3.58 6.03
CA ILE A 28 -3.27 4.96 5.50
C ILE A 28 -3.91 5.00 4.11
N VAL A 29 -3.64 3.98 3.29
CA VAL A 29 -4.25 3.84 1.97
C VAL A 29 -5.76 3.60 2.11
N ILE A 30 -6.21 2.78 3.06
CA ILE A 30 -7.63 2.56 3.35
C ILE A 30 -8.30 3.86 3.78
N GLU A 31 -7.69 4.62 4.68
CA GLU A 31 -8.23 5.89 5.18
C GLU A 31 -8.37 6.92 4.04
N ALA A 32 -7.37 6.99 3.17
CA ALA A 32 -7.41 7.83 1.97
C ALA A 32 -8.44 7.38 0.92
N ASN A 33 -8.89 6.12 1.01
CA ASN A 33 -9.85 5.51 0.08
C ASN A 33 -11.03 4.87 0.84
N SER A 34 -11.64 5.60 1.79
CA SER A 34 -12.77 5.08 2.58
C SER A 34 -13.96 4.60 1.74
N HIS A 35 -14.12 5.13 0.51
CA HIS A 35 -15.17 4.77 -0.43
C HIS A 35 -15.07 3.35 -1.02
N ILE A 36 -13.92 2.67 -0.89
CA ILE A 36 -13.75 1.28 -1.34
C ILE A 36 -13.92 0.23 -0.24
N LEU A 37 -14.03 0.65 1.04
CA LEU A 37 -14.11 -0.26 2.19
C LEU A 37 -15.32 -1.19 2.16
N ASP A 38 -16.44 -0.74 1.61
CA ASP A 38 -17.66 -1.55 1.47
C ASP A 38 -17.55 -2.62 0.37
N ARG A 39 -16.45 -2.65 -0.39
CA ARG A 39 -16.25 -3.57 -1.51
C ARG A 39 -14.99 -4.42 -1.28
N SER A 40 -15.18 -5.73 -1.24
CA SER A 40 -14.06 -6.68 -1.11
C SER A 40 -13.18 -6.75 -2.36
N THR A 41 -13.71 -6.32 -3.51
CA THR A 41 -13.05 -6.31 -4.82
C THR A 41 -13.26 -4.98 -5.51
N LEU A 42 -12.21 -4.49 -6.16
CA LEU A 42 -12.28 -3.26 -6.94
C LEU A 42 -12.82 -3.55 -8.34
N SER A 43 -13.75 -2.71 -8.77
CA SER A 43 -14.24 -2.72 -10.15
C SER A 43 -13.26 -1.98 -11.05
N ALA A 44 -13.14 -2.37 -12.32
CA ALA A 44 -12.33 -1.63 -13.28
C ALA A 44 -12.69 -0.13 -13.31
N GLY A 45 -11.68 0.73 -13.32
CA GLY A 45 -11.83 2.18 -13.42
C GLY A 45 -11.96 2.93 -12.09
N VAL A 46 -11.88 2.25 -10.93
CA VAL A 46 -11.84 2.95 -9.64
C VAL A 46 -10.45 3.57 -9.44
N ILE A 47 -10.42 4.86 -9.12
CA ILE A 47 -9.19 5.61 -8.84
C ILE A 47 -8.82 5.40 -7.37
N ILE A 48 -7.68 4.75 -7.13
CA ILE A 48 -7.10 4.58 -5.81
C ILE A 48 -6.03 5.64 -5.61
N LYS A 49 -6.18 6.40 -4.53
CA LYS A 49 -5.18 7.36 -4.08
C LYS A 49 -4.12 6.64 -3.27
N LEU A 50 -2.89 6.63 -3.78
CA LEU A 50 -1.73 6.10 -3.08
C LEU A 50 -0.93 7.28 -2.50
N PRO A 51 -1.12 7.61 -1.20
CA PRO A 51 -0.39 8.69 -0.54
C PRO A 51 1.11 8.37 -0.49
N GLU A 52 1.95 9.39 -0.33
CA GLU A 52 3.37 9.12 -0.13
C GLU A 52 3.57 8.49 1.25
N TRP A 53 4.16 7.31 1.24
CA TRP A 53 4.56 6.58 2.44
C TRP A 53 6.03 6.23 2.31
N SER A 54 6.82 6.67 3.28
CA SER A 54 8.20 6.24 3.45
C SER A 54 8.21 5.11 4.47
N ALA A 55 8.85 4.00 4.11
CA ALA A 55 9.11 2.96 5.07
C ALA A 55 9.89 3.56 6.24
N PRO A 56 9.55 3.23 7.50
CA PRO A 56 10.46 3.50 8.60
C PRO A 56 11.76 2.80 8.21
N ILE A 57 12.83 3.59 8.04
CA ILE A 57 14.15 3.07 7.74
C ILE A 57 14.47 2.12 8.89
N LYS A 58 14.33 0.81 8.65
CA LYS A 58 14.93 -0.19 9.54
C LYS A 58 16.42 0.05 9.37
N LYS A 59 16.97 0.87 10.28
CA LYS A 59 18.40 0.83 10.54
C LYS A 59 18.66 -0.63 10.87
N GLU A 60 19.22 -1.37 9.92
CA GLU A 60 19.97 -2.56 10.27
C GLU A 60 21.01 -2.05 11.27
N GLU A 61 20.71 -2.22 12.55
CA GLU A 61 21.77 -2.34 13.54
C GLU A 61 22.59 -3.50 13.02
N ALA A 62 23.66 -3.18 12.31
CA ALA A 62 24.72 -4.09 11.98
C ALA A 62 25.19 -4.64 13.34
N LYS A 63 24.58 -5.75 13.76
CA LYS A 63 25.09 -6.57 14.83
C LYS A 63 26.47 -6.92 14.35
N THR A 64 27.46 -6.28 14.96
CA THR A 64 28.85 -6.73 15.00
C THR A 64 28.81 -8.13 15.59
N LEU A 65 28.51 -9.11 14.73
CA LEU A 65 28.95 -10.47 14.91
C LEU A 65 30.44 -10.39 14.64
N TRP A 66 31.22 -10.17 15.69
CA TRP A 66 32.58 -10.66 15.94
C TRP A 66 33.01 -10.09 17.29
N ASN A 67 33.12 -10.98 18.26
CA ASN A 67 33.83 -10.77 19.53
C ASN A 67 35.33 -10.94 19.29
#